data_AF-J9GFI0-F1
#
_entry.id   AF-J9GFI0-F1
#
_cell.length_a   1.000
_cell.length_b   1.000
_cell.length_c   1.000
_cell.angle_alpha   90.00
_cell.angle_beta   90.00
_cell.angle_gamma   90.00
#
_symmetry.space_group_name_H-M   'P 1'
#
loop_
_entity.id
_entity.type
_entity.pdbx_description
1 polymer ?
#
loop_
_entity_poly.entity_id
_entity_poly.type
_entity_poly.pdbx_seq_one_letter_code
_entity_poly.pdbx_strand_id
1 'polypeptide(L)'
;MIYTSLSTVTVNDFYRNLATSLGAQPSYRKAENFHIIQEEINRLALDKRKTPVIIIDEANYIKNAVLNDLKILFNFEMDSRDRAVILLVGLPQLNNTLQLSIHEPLRQRIIMNYNVDGYSKEEGRAYIEWKLKKAGCTDPVFDDAAIEAILNASDGTARVISKLCNASLVIGHSQSANRITADIVMQAINDSTLG
;
A
#
# COMPACT_ATOMS: atom_id res chain seq x y z
N MET A 1 -1.76 -11.16 -10.43
CA MET A 1 -1.73 -9.96 -9.58
C MET A 1 -1.02 -8.90 -10.40
N ILE A 2 -1.69 -7.78 -10.66
CA ILE A 2 -1.12 -6.66 -11.41
C ILE A 2 -0.93 -5.50 -10.44
N TYR A 3 0.31 -5.03 -10.31
CA TYR A 3 0.70 -3.91 -9.46
C TYR A 3 1.10 -2.73 -10.35
N THR A 4 0.54 -1.56 -10.10
CA THR A 4 0.88 -0.34 -10.84
C THR A 4 1.01 0.85 -9.90
N SER A 5 2.23 1.39 -9.76
CA SER A 5 2.54 2.64 -9.05
C SER A 5 2.64 3.79 -10.07
N LEU A 6 1.50 4.19 -10.66
CA LEU A 6 1.45 5.14 -11.78
C LEU A 6 0.61 6.35 -11.42
N SER A 7 1.01 6.96 -10.31
CA SER A 7 0.22 7.91 -9.57
C SER A 7 0.30 9.34 -10.18
N THR A 8 1.17 9.59 -11.18
CA THR A 8 1.34 10.93 -11.83
C THR A 8 1.09 11.01 -13.35
N VAL A 9 0.69 9.92 -14.00
CA VAL A 9 0.68 9.85 -15.48
C VAL A 9 -0.53 10.51 -16.13
N THR A 10 -0.49 10.68 -17.46
CA THR A 10 -1.68 11.13 -18.21
C THR A 10 -2.74 10.03 -18.24
N VAL A 11 -3.98 10.39 -18.59
CA VAL A 11 -5.06 9.40 -18.78
C VAL A 11 -4.66 8.36 -19.81
N ASN A 12 -4.06 8.77 -20.93
CA ASN A 12 -3.67 7.82 -21.98
C ASN A 12 -2.57 6.86 -21.51
N ASP A 13 -1.59 7.37 -20.75
CA ASP A 13 -0.53 6.53 -20.20
C ASP A 13 -1.09 5.52 -19.19
N PHE A 14 -2.08 5.90 -18.38
CA PHE A 14 -2.77 4.94 -17.50
C PHE A 14 -3.36 3.76 -18.30
N TYR A 15 -4.07 4.06 -19.39
CA TYR A 15 -4.65 3.03 -20.26
C TYR A 15 -3.57 2.14 -20.90
N ARG A 16 -2.49 2.74 -21.41
CA ARG A 16 -1.37 1.98 -22.02
C ARG A 16 -0.70 1.06 -21.01
N ASN A 17 -0.46 1.55 -19.80
CA ASN A 17 0.17 0.78 -18.74
C ASN A 17 -0.74 -0.34 -18.24
N LEU A 18 -2.05 -0.09 -18.13
CA LEU A 18 -3.01 -1.11 -17.74
C LEU A 18 -3.11 -2.22 -18.80
N ALA A 19 -3.20 -1.87 -20.08
CA ALA A 19 -3.18 -2.85 -21.19
C ALA A 19 -1.89 -3.70 -21.17
N THR A 20 -0.74 -3.04 -21.01
CA THR A 20 0.56 -3.71 -20.90
C THR A 20 0.60 -4.67 -19.71
N SER A 21 0.10 -4.24 -18.55
CA SER A 21 0.13 -5.04 -17.33
C SER A 21 -0.82 -6.23 -17.38
N LEU A 22 -1.90 -6.14 -18.16
CA LEU A 22 -2.78 -7.26 -18.48
C LEU A 22 -2.16 -8.24 -19.50
N GLY A 23 -0.99 -7.91 -20.05
CA GLY A 23 -0.26 -8.73 -21.01
C GLY A 23 -0.63 -8.46 -22.47
N ALA A 24 -1.33 -7.37 -22.76
CA ALA A 24 -1.69 -6.95 -24.10
C ALA A 24 -0.70 -5.89 -24.66
N GLN A 25 -0.64 -5.76 -25.98
CA GLN A 25 0.15 -4.71 -26.63
C GLN A 25 -0.66 -3.39 -26.65
N PRO A 26 -0.16 -2.31 -26.04
CA PRO A 26 -0.90 -1.05 -25.98
C PRO A 26 -0.88 -0.31 -27.33
N SER A 27 -1.96 0.39 -27.62
CA SER A 27 -2.05 1.37 -28.72
C SER A 27 -1.67 2.79 -28.24
N TYR A 28 -1.44 3.70 -29.18
CA TYR A 28 -1.30 5.13 -28.91
C TYR A 28 -2.65 5.81 -28.59
N ARG A 29 -3.76 5.22 -29.00
CA ARG A 29 -5.10 5.80 -28.83
C ARG A 29 -5.81 5.24 -27.60
N LYS A 30 -6.34 6.13 -26.75
CA LYS A 30 -7.15 5.78 -25.56
C LYS A 30 -8.30 4.84 -25.90
N ALA A 31 -9.06 5.12 -26.96
CA ALA A 31 -10.21 4.33 -27.36
C ALA A 31 -9.84 2.88 -27.75
N GLU A 32 -8.72 2.69 -28.45
CA GLU A 32 -8.23 1.35 -28.79
C GLU A 32 -7.76 0.62 -27.53
N ASN A 33 -7.01 1.30 -26.64
CA ASN A 33 -6.62 0.73 -25.35
C ASN A 33 -7.83 0.35 -24.48
N PHE A 34 -8.92 1.12 -24.52
CA PHE A 34 -10.16 0.77 -23.81
C PHE A 34 -10.66 -0.60 -24.24
N HIS A 35 -10.78 -0.84 -25.55
CA HIS A 35 -11.23 -2.12 -26.07
C HIS A 35 -10.25 -3.25 -25.77
N ILE A 36 -8.95 -3.01 -25.91
CA ILE A 36 -7.89 -3.98 -25.59
C ILE A 36 -7.99 -4.43 -24.11
N ILE A 37 -8.17 -3.48 -23.19
CA ILE A 37 -8.31 -3.78 -21.76
C ILE A 37 -9.58 -4.60 -21.51
N GLN A 38 -10.72 -4.20 -22.08
CA GLN A 38 -11.97 -4.93 -21.89
C GLN A 38 -11.92 -6.36 -22.46
N GLU A 39 -11.35 -6.51 -23.65
CA GLU A 39 -11.16 -7.81 -24.29
C GLU A 39 -10.25 -8.71 -23.44
N GLU A 40 -9.13 -8.18 -22.96
CA GLU A 40 -8.20 -8.97 -22.16
C GLU A 40 -8.78 -9.36 -20.80
N ILE A 41 -9.52 -8.48 -20.13
CA ILE A 41 -10.25 -8.82 -18.90
C ILE A 41 -11.29 -9.92 -19.17
N ASN A 42 -12.05 -9.82 -20.26
CA ASN A 42 -13.02 -10.85 -20.65
C ASN A 42 -12.33 -12.19 -20.93
N ARG A 43 -11.21 -12.18 -21.66
CA ARG A 43 -10.41 -13.37 -21.95
C ARG A 43 -9.90 -14.05 -20.67
N LEU A 44 -9.41 -13.26 -19.71
CA LEU A 44 -8.98 -13.78 -18.41
C LEU A 44 -10.15 -14.39 -17.64
N ALA A 45 -11.27 -13.68 -17.56
CA ALA A 45 -12.42 -14.07 -16.76
C ALA A 45 -13.22 -15.25 -17.36
N LEU A 46 -13.47 -15.24 -18.67
CA LEU A 46 -14.33 -16.22 -19.35
C LEU A 46 -13.54 -17.43 -19.85
N ASP A 47 -12.47 -17.20 -20.61
CA ASP A 47 -11.75 -18.30 -21.26
C ASP A 47 -10.83 -19.00 -20.27
N LYS A 48 -10.10 -18.21 -19.47
CA LYS A 48 -9.15 -18.75 -18.49
C LYS A 48 -9.75 -18.98 -17.11
N ARG A 49 -11.01 -18.58 -16.87
CA ARG A 49 -11.69 -18.66 -15.57
C ARG A 49 -10.88 -18.06 -14.43
N LYS A 50 -10.18 -16.96 -14.70
CA LYS A 50 -9.36 -16.22 -13.74
C LYS A 50 -9.89 -14.80 -13.59
N THR A 51 -10.29 -14.42 -12.39
CA THR A 51 -10.66 -13.03 -12.09
C THR A 51 -9.39 -12.19 -11.90
N PRO A 52 -9.09 -11.22 -12.79
CA PRO A 52 -7.98 -10.30 -12.58
C PRO A 52 -8.22 -9.44 -11.35
N VAL A 53 -7.18 -9.32 -10.51
CA VAL A 53 -7.10 -8.36 -9.41
C VAL A 53 -6.10 -7.28 -9.80
N ILE A 54 -6.58 -6.06 -9.88
CA ILE A 54 -5.84 -4.87 -10.30
C ILE A 54 -5.63 -4.01 -9.07
N ILE A 55 -4.37 -3.89 -8.65
CA ILE A 55 -3.99 -3.13 -7.47
C ILE A 55 -3.38 -1.82 -7.96
N ILE A 56 -4.00 -0.71 -7.60
CA ILE A 56 -3.50 0.64 -7.88
C ILE A 56 -2.99 1.20 -6.56
N ASP A 57 -1.67 1.19 -6.42
CA ASP A 57 -0.98 1.73 -5.25
C ASP A 57 -0.74 3.24 -5.41
N GLU A 58 -0.59 3.93 -4.28
CA GLU A 58 -0.53 5.39 -4.21
C GLU A 58 -1.69 6.09 -4.94
N ALA A 59 -2.89 5.51 -4.87
CA ALA A 59 -4.07 5.96 -5.59
C ALA A 59 -4.47 7.41 -5.25
N ASN A 60 -3.98 7.96 -4.14
CA ASN A 60 -4.14 9.36 -3.74
C ASN A 60 -3.54 10.37 -4.74
N TYR A 61 -2.63 9.99 -5.63
CA TYR A 61 -2.16 10.91 -6.69
C TYR A 61 -2.90 10.75 -8.02
N ILE A 62 -3.76 9.74 -8.17
CA ILE A 62 -4.51 9.51 -9.40
C ILE A 62 -5.35 10.76 -9.74
N LYS A 63 -5.23 11.21 -10.98
CA LYS A 63 -6.02 12.33 -11.50
C LYS A 63 -7.51 11.97 -11.52
N ASN A 64 -8.36 12.94 -11.19
CA ASN A 64 -9.83 12.78 -11.22
C ASN A 64 -10.35 12.20 -12.55
N ALA A 65 -9.75 12.58 -13.68
CA ALA A 65 -10.13 12.06 -14.99
C ALA A 65 -9.93 10.53 -15.11
N VAL A 66 -8.87 9.98 -14.50
CA VAL A 66 -8.61 8.54 -14.49
C VAL A 66 -9.60 7.82 -13.57
N LEU A 67 -9.90 8.37 -12.39
CA LEU A 67 -10.92 7.80 -11.49
C LEU A 67 -12.30 7.71 -12.17
N ASN A 68 -12.69 8.75 -12.91
CA ASN A 68 -13.92 8.75 -13.70
C ASN A 68 -13.92 7.67 -14.78
N ASP A 69 -12.77 7.49 -15.46
CA ASP A 69 -12.60 6.46 -16.49
C ASP A 69 -12.65 5.03 -15.92
N LEU A 70 -12.21 4.80 -14.67
CA LEU A 70 -12.29 3.48 -14.03
C LEU A 70 -13.72 2.96 -14.04
N LYS A 71 -14.71 3.81 -13.72
CA LYS A 71 -16.12 3.43 -13.77
C LYS A 71 -16.50 2.87 -15.14
N ILE A 72 -16.04 3.52 -16.21
CA ILE A 72 -16.39 3.17 -17.60
C ILE A 72 -15.64 1.89 -18.02
N LEU A 73 -14.36 1.81 -17.71
CA LEU A 73 -13.49 0.66 -18.04
C LEU A 73 -14.02 -0.66 -17.47
N PHE A 74 -14.50 -0.61 -16.23
CA PHE A 74 -14.92 -1.79 -15.48
C PHE A 74 -16.44 -2.01 -15.48
N ASN A 75 -17.18 -1.30 -16.32
CA ASN A 75 -18.58 -1.57 -16.59
C ASN A 75 -18.70 -2.71 -17.63
N PHE A 76 -18.86 -3.95 -17.15
CA PHE A 76 -19.04 -5.13 -18.00
C PHE A 76 -20.50 -5.60 -17.99
N GLU A 77 -21.07 -5.85 -19.19
CA GLU A 77 -22.41 -6.43 -19.40
C GLU A 77 -23.52 -5.89 -18.48
N MET A 78 -23.75 -4.57 -18.53
CA MET A 78 -24.78 -3.88 -17.74
C MET A 78 -24.76 -4.26 -16.24
N ASP A 79 -23.55 -4.25 -15.64
CA ASP A 79 -23.30 -4.53 -14.22
C ASP A 79 -23.72 -5.93 -13.72
N SER A 80 -23.92 -6.90 -14.61
CA SER A 80 -24.40 -8.23 -14.22
C SER A 80 -23.30 -9.19 -13.73
N ARG A 81 -22.01 -8.88 -13.97
CA ARG A 81 -20.88 -9.73 -13.55
C ARG A 81 -19.61 -8.92 -13.22
N ASP A 82 -19.06 -9.14 -12.03
CA ASP A 82 -17.77 -8.61 -11.61
C ASP A 82 -16.62 -9.37 -12.30
N ARG A 83 -16.21 -8.89 -13.49
CA ARG A 83 -15.15 -9.54 -14.27
C ARG A 83 -13.74 -9.19 -13.81
N ALA A 84 -13.58 -8.19 -12.95
CA ALA A 84 -12.32 -7.80 -12.35
C ALA A 84 -12.54 -7.23 -10.95
N VAL A 85 -11.53 -7.35 -10.10
CA VAL A 85 -11.48 -6.70 -8.79
C VAL A 85 -10.48 -5.55 -8.85
N ILE A 86 -10.88 -4.38 -8.37
CA ILE A 86 -9.99 -3.22 -8.23
C ILE A 86 -9.72 -2.99 -6.75
N LEU A 87 -8.44 -2.91 -6.39
CA LEU A 87 -8.00 -2.50 -5.07
C LEU A 87 -7.28 -1.15 -5.19
N LEU A 88 -7.89 -0.10 -4.66
CA LEU A 88 -7.26 1.21 -4.56
C LEU A 88 -6.56 1.31 -3.20
N VAL A 89 -5.24 1.50 -3.21
CA VAL A 89 -4.41 1.62 -2.01
C VAL A 89 -3.76 2.99 -2.04
N GLY A 90 -3.78 3.71 -0.92
CA GLY A 90 -3.16 5.02 -0.83
C GLY A 90 -3.32 5.64 0.54
N LEU A 91 -2.90 6.89 0.66
CA LEU A 91 -3.01 7.65 1.90
C LEU A 91 -4.48 8.05 2.18
N PRO A 92 -4.85 8.40 3.43
CA PRO A 92 -6.22 8.76 3.81
C PRO A 92 -6.87 9.87 2.95
N GLN A 93 -6.06 10.73 2.33
CA GLN A 93 -6.50 11.76 1.39
C GLN A 93 -7.31 11.17 0.21
N LEU A 94 -7.05 9.93 -0.19
CA LEU A 94 -7.82 9.25 -1.22
C LEU A 94 -9.31 9.15 -0.86
N ASN A 95 -9.64 8.89 0.41
CA ASN A 95 -11.04 8.86 0.87
C ASN A 95 -11.71 10.22 0.68
N ASN A 96 -11.00 11.31 0.99
CA ASN A 96 -11.52 12.66 0.78
C ASN A 96 -11.77 12.94 -0.71
N THR A 97 -10.85 12.50 -1.58
CA THR A 97 -11.04 12.59 -3.03
C THR A 97 -12.27 11.81 -3.49
N LEU A 98 -12.42 10.54 -3.08
CA LEU A 98 -13.55 9.69 -3.46
C LEU A 98 -14.90 10.18 -2.91
N GLN A 99 -14.90 11.01 -1.87
CA GLN A 99 -16.11 11.63 -1.32
C GLN A 99 -16.64 12.81 -2.15
N LEU A 100 -15.82 13.39 -3.04
CA LEU A 100 -16.24 14.47 -3.93
C LEU A 100 -17.40 14.02 -4.84
N SER A 101 -18.38 14.91 -5.07
CA SER A 101 -19.58 14.60 -5.85
C SER A 101 -19.30 14.07 -7.26
N ILE A 102 -18.19 14.52 -7.89
CA ILE A 102 -17.77 14.04 -9.22
C ILE A 102 -17.49 12.52 -9.23
N HIS A 103 -17.08 11.95 -8.09
CA HIS A 103 -16.74 10.53 -7.95
C HIS A 103 -17.87 9.69 -7.35
N GLU A 104 -19.04 10.27 -7.10
CA GLU A 104 -20.20 9.56 -6.56
C GLU A 104 -20.53 8.26 -7.31
N PRO A 105 -20.50 8.21 -8.66
CA PRO A 105 -20.77 6.97 -9.39
C PRO A 105 -19.72 5.88 -9.19
N LEU A 106 -18.46 6.25 -8.95
CA LEU A 106 -17.40 5.29 -8.62
C LEU A 106 -17.56 4.82 -7.17
N ARG A 107 -17.84 5.76 -6.25
CA ARG A 107 -18.05 5.49 -4.82
C ARG A 107 -19.17 4.48 -4.57
N GLN A 108 -20.28 4.57 -5.32
CA GLN A 108 -21.39 3.62 -5.21
C GLN A 108 -21.00 2.16 -5.58
N ARG A 109 -19.88 1.96 -6.29
CA ARG A 109 -19.35 0.63 -6.63
C ARG A 109 -18.30 0.12 -5.64
N ILE A 110 -17.91 0.92 -4.65
CA ILE A 110 -16.96 0.50 -3.61
C ILE A 110 -17.70 -0.35 -2.59
N ILE A 111 -17.50 -1.66 -2.66
CA ILE A 111 -18.14 -2.64 -1.77
C ILE A 111 -17.48 -2.63 -0.39
N MET A 112 -16.18 -2.37 -0.33
CA MET A 112 -15.38 -2.38 0.89
C MET A 112 -14.46 -1.17 0.92
N ASN A 113 -14.46 -0.45 2.04
CA ASN A 113 -13.49 0.60 2.35
C ASN A 113 -12.93 0.33 3.75
N TYR A 114 -11.60 0.30 3.88
CA TYR A 114 -10.92 0.01 5.13
C TYR A 114 -9.75 0.97 5.33
N ASN A 115 -9.68 1.57 6.52
CA ASN A 115 -8.54 2.36 6.94
C ASN A 115 -7.68 1.49 7.85
N VAL A 116 -6.40 1.34 7.50
CA VAL A 116 -5.43 0.64 8.32
C VAL A 116 -4.84 1.67 9.30
N ASP A 117 -5.16 1.52 10.57
CA ASP A 117 -4.59 2.36 11.63
C ASP A 117 -3.18 1.91 12.01
N GLY A 118 -2.48 2.76 12.78
CA GLY A 118 -1.21 2.37 13.40
C GLY A 118 -1.37 1.19 14.34
N TYR A 119 -0.29 0.46 14.58
CA TYR A 119 -0.29 -0.65 15.51
C TYR A 119 -0.63 -0.20 16.93
N SER A 120 -1.41 -1.01 17.64
CA SER A 120 -1.49 -0.92 19.10
C SER A 120 -0.12 -1.20 19.73
N LYS A 121 0.04 -0.93 21.03
CA LYS A 121 1.28 -1.26 21.74
C LYS A 121 1.56 -2.77 21.70
N GLU A 122 0.53 -3.58 21.88
CA GLU A 122 0.59 -5.03 21.86
C GLU A 122 0.96 -5.55 20.46
N GLU A 123 0.33 -5.01 19.41
CA GLU A 123 0.64 -5.36 18.03
C GLU A 123 2.06 -4.91 17.64
N GLY A 124 2.49 -3.72 18.09
CA GLY A 124 3.83 -3.20 17.85
C GLY A 124 4.90 -4.03 18.55
N ARG A 125 4.66 -4.50 19.78
CA ARG A 125 5.53 -5.44 20.48
C ARG A 125 5.65 -6.75 19.70
N ALA A 126 4.52 -7.34 19.31
CA ALA A 126 4.48 -8.56 18.51
C ALA A 126 5.21 -8.37 17.16
N TYR A 127 5.10 -7.19 16.55
CA TYR A 127 5.80 -6.83 15.33
C TYR A 127 7.33 -6.83 15.51
N ILE A 128 7.84 -6.22 16.60
CA ILE A 128 9.27 -6.20 16.92
C ILE A 128 9.78 -7.62 17.18
N GLU A 129 9.09 -8.39 18.01
CA GLU A 129 9.46 -9.78 18.33
C GLU A 129 9.48 -10.67 17.07
N TRP A 130 8.45 -10.54 16.23
CA TRP A 130 8.38 -11.27 14.97
C TRP A 130 9.54 -10.91 14.02
N LYS A 131 9.90 -9.62 13.94
CA LYS A 131 11.05 -9.15 13.14
C LYS A 131 12.37 -9.75 13.64
N LEU A 132 12.60 -9.72 14.95
CA LEU A 132 13.81 -10.30 15.57
C LEU A 132 13.89 -11.80 15.34
N LYS A 133 12.77 -12.52 15.53
CA LYS A 133 12.69 -13.95 15.26
C LYS A 133 12.98 -14.27 13.79
N LYS A 134 12.48 -13.44 12.86
CA LYS A 134 12.78 -13.57 11.42
C LYS A 134 14.24 -13.31 11.08
N ALA A 135 14.93 -12.48 11.86
CA ALA A 135 16.37 -12.27 11.75
C ALA A 135 17.21 -13.40 12.38
N GLY A 136 16.58 -14.40 12.99
CA GLY A 136 17.25 -15.54 13.64
C GLY A 136 17.59 -15.32 15.11
N CYS A 137 17.14 -14.22 15.73
CA CYS A 137 17.34 -14.00 17.16
C CYS A 137 16.43 -14.91 17.98
N THR A 138 17.04 -15.68 18.88
CA THR A 138 16.34 -16.50 19.88
C THR A 138 16.33 -15.85 21.26
N ASP A 139 17.29 -14.95 21.51
CA ASP A 139 17.44 -14.25 22.78
C ASP A 139 16.78 -12.86 22.75
N PRO A 140 16.30 -12.36 23.90
CA PRO A 140 15.76 -11.01 24.01
C PRO A 140 16.85 -9.96 23.78
N VAL A 141 16.77 -9.27 22.65
CA VAL A 141 17.71 -8.21 22.23
C VAL A 141 17.39 -6.87 22.88
N PHE A 142 16.11 -6.59 23.11
CA PHE A 142 15.62 -5.35 23.73
C PHE A 142 15.03 -5.68 25.11
N ASP A 143 15.29 -4.80 26.08
CA ASP A 143 14.57 -4.84 27.36
C ASP A 143 13.16 -4.25 27.20
N ASP A 144 12.24 -4.60 28.11
CA ASP A 144 10.84 -4.16 28.02
C ASP A 144 10.68 -2.64 28.00
N ALA A 145 11.50 -1.92 28.77
CA ALA A 145 11.49 -0.46 28.78
C ALA A 145 11.96 0.14 27.45
N ALA A 146 12.86 -0.53 26.73
CA ALA A 146 13.31 -0.12 25.41
C ALA A 146 12.20 -0.29 24.38
N ILE A 147 11.49 -1.42 24.43
CA ILE A 147 10.32 -1.67 23.56
C ILE A 147 9.24 -0.60 23.79
N GLU A 148 8.89 -0.31 25.04
CA GLU A 148 7.90 0.73 25.35
C GLU A 148 8.33 2.11 24.84
N ALA A 149 9.61 2.47 25.00
CA ALA A 149 10.14 3.74 24.48
C ALA A 149 10.01 3.84 22.95
N ILE A 150 10.34 2.76 22.22
CA ILE A 150 10.18 2.70 20.75
C ILE A 150 8.72 2.86 20.36
N LEU A 151 7.82 2.13 21.01
CA LEU A 151 6.39 2.13 20.69
C LEU A 151 5.77 3.51 20.93
N ASN A 152 6.07 4.13 22.07
CA ASN A 152 5.60 5.49 22.39
C ASN A 152 6.12 6.53 21.40
N ALA A 153 7.37 6.44 20.97
CA ALA A 153 7.96 7.37 20.00
C ALA A 153 7.50 7.14 18.55
N SER A 154 6.97 5.95 18.25
CA SER A 154 6.59 5.57 16.88
C SER A 154 5.15 5.90 16.49
N ASP A 155 4.29 6.19 17.48
CA ASP A 155 2.85 6.39 17.30
C ASP A 155 2.19 5.25 16.47
N GLY A 156 2.59 4.01 16.75
CA GLY A 156 2.09 2.81 16.06
C GLY A 156 2.57 2.64 14.61
N THR A 157 3.39 3.56 14.07
CA THR A 157 3.84 3.51 12.68
C THR A 157 4.94 2.47 12.49
N ALA A 158 4.62 1.35 11.83
CA ALA A 158 5.53 0.23 11.57
C ALA A 158 6.92 0.65 11.02
N ARG A 159 6.95 1.62 10.11
CA ARG A 159 8.17 2.15 9.51
C ARG A 159 9.03 2.90 10.52
N VAL A 160 8.40 3.67 11.41
CA VAL A 160 9.10 4.40 12.48
C VAL A 160 9.59 3.42 13.54
N ILE A 161 8.79 2.43 13.94
CA ILE A 161 9.22 1.33 14.82
C ILE A 161 10.50 0.69 14.26
N SER A 162 10.48 0.28 12.99
CA SER A 162 11.65 -0.34 12.36
C SER A 162 12.86 0.59 12.30
N LYS A 163 12.66 1.88 12.01
CA LYS A 163 13.75 2.88 11.99
C LYS A 163 14.40 2.99 13.37
N LEU A 164 13.60 3.15 14.42
CA LEU A 164 14.08 3.29 15.79
C LEU A 164 14.76 2.01 16.29
N CYS A 165 14.19 0.82 16.01
CA CYS A 165 14.85 -0.45 16.32
C CYS A 165 16.24 -0.53 15.67
N ASN A 166 16.34 -0.26 14.36
CA ASN A 166 17.61 -0.33 13.63
C ASN A 166 18.64 0.67 14.17
N ALA A 167 18.23 1.92 14.40
CA ALA A 167 19.10 2.95 14.96
C ALA A 167 19.60 2.54 16.36
N SER A 168 18.71 2.02 17.19
CA SER A 168 19.06 1.54 18.54
C SER A 168 20.05 0.37 18.50
N LEU A 169 19.89 -0.56 17.55
CA LEU A 169 20.84 -1.68 17.37
C LEU A 169 22.22 -1.20 16.94
N VAL A 170 22.31 -0.22 16.04
CA VAL A 170 23.58 0.36 15.61
C VAL A 170 24.30 1.06 16.75
N ILE A 171 23.58 1.83 17.57
CA ILE A 171 24.13 2.49 18.75
C ILE A 171 24.54 1.47 19.82
N GLY A 172 23.70 0.47 20.09
CA GLY A 172 24.04 -0.59 21.05
C GLY A 172 25.28 -1.37 20.64
N HIS A 173 25.45 -1.63 19.34
CA HIS A 173 26.64 -2.27 18.81
C HIS A 173 27.90 -1.39 18.99
N SER A 174 27.82 -0.09 18.70
CA SER A 174 28.96 0.82 18.89
C SER A 174 29.39 0.95 20.35
N GLN A 175 28.45 0.75 21.29
CA GLN A 175 28.70 0.75 22.74
C GLN A 175 29.06 -0.64 23.30
N SER A 176 29.16 -1.67 22.46
CA SER A 176 29.36 -3.07 22.89
C SER A 176 28.33 -3.52 23.93
N ALA A 177 27.09 -3.04 23.82
CA ALA A 177 26.01 -3.38 24.73
C ALA A 177 25.48 -4.79 24.42
N ASN A 178 25.31 -5.60 25.47
CA ASN A 178 24.73 -6.94 25.34
C ASN A 178 23.21 -6.92 25.08
N ARG A 179 22.53 -5.83 25.46
CA ARG A 179 21.10 -5.60 25.24
C ARG A 179 20.81 -4.13 24.98
N ILE A 180 19.73 -3.87 24.27
CA ILE A 180 19.23 -2.52 24.01
C ILE A 180 18.34 -2.08 25.17
N THR A 181 18.81 -1.06 25.90
CA THR A 181 18.09 -0.43 27.01
C THR A 181 17.30 0.80 26.55
N ALA A 182 16.44 1.33 27.43
CA ALA A 182 15.70 2.55 27.16
C ALA A 182 16.63 3.75 26.85
N ASP A 183 17.79 3.85 27.51
CA ASP A 183 18.74 4.95 27.29
C ASP A 183 19.30 4.95 25.86
N ILE A 184 19.63 3.77 25.32
CA ILE A 184 20.10 3.62 23.94
C ILE A 184 19.00 4.01 22.95
N VAL A 185 17.75 3.65 23.23
CA VAL A 185 16.59 4.06 22.43
C VAL A 185 16.41 5.57 22.46
N MET A 186 16.53 6.21 23.62
CA MET A 186 16.42 7.66 23.74
C MET A 186 17.51 8.39 22.96
N GLN A 187 18.73 7.84 22.92
CA GLN A 187 19.79 8.35 22.03
C GLN A 187 19.38 8.21 20.56
N ALA A 188 18.87 7.05 20.14
CA ALA A 188 18.41 6.82 18.77
C ALA A 188 17.28 7.77 18.35
N ILE A 189 16.35 8.10 19.27
CA ILE A 189 15.26 9.05 19.05
C ILE A 189 15.82 10.47 18.84
N ASN A 190 16.76 10.90 19.69
CA ASN A 190 17.37 12.23 19.58
C ASN A 190 18.15 12.38 18.26
N ASP A 191 18.91 11.37 17.86
CA ASP A 191 19.62 11.39 16.58
C ASP A 191 18.67 11.39 15.39
N SER A 192 17.52 10.71 15.51
CA SER A 192 16.50 10.61 14.47
C SER A 192 15.67 11.87 14.27
N THR A 193 15.67 12.81 15.22
CA THR A 193 14.96 14.09 15.13
C THR A 193 15.86 15.23 14.63
N LEU A 194 17.18 15.04 14.67
CA LEU A 194 18.18 16.02 14.21
C LEU A 194 18.57 15.85 12.73
N GLY A 195 18.01 14.87 12.00
CA GLY A 195 18.23 14.63 10.57
C GLY A 195 16.95 14.39 9.81
#